data_AF-A0A0D0CIT2-F1
#
_entry.id   AF-A0A0D0CIT2-F1
#
_cell.length_a   1.000
_cell.length_b   1.000
_cell.length_c   1.000
_cell.angle_alpha   90.00
_cell.angle_beta   90.00
_cell.angle_gamma   90.00
#
_symmetry.space_group_name_H-M   'P 1'
#
loop_
_entity.id
_entity.type
_entity.pdbx_description
1 polymer ?
#
loop_
_entity_poly.entity_id
_entity_poly.type
_entity_poly.pdbx_seq_one_letter_code
_entity_poly.pdbx_strand_id
1 'polypeptide(L)'
;MNSNAFSPPNHPNFVQLGLQSHPALMLTRHWGAPLEFADSAKTILNVYSSLVPEWMGGKICMFDSYESTNEFVDRLRNSSGSLTVGSPGIGKSTFLLYKLVRRLSDCQETLYYAGQDLFLFNKQGAFHVQNGPDDIFTDDRWRGVMALVDAEAGVNPPPKILWTVSAQVTMVFATSPQRDRYKEWLKQRFVDKIIPKAPDIDEAFAVWKLFYAPDAYGTVKSLQKTLLEAWQDYGPDLRLGISILKFGSGQLKEHRDKVAGNVNELTSDMVTQLISKGKSSCTIMHSIVETMPKVFSGGKQAMYSCVCSQAVMRLLIAQYAKKT
;
A
#
# COMPACT_ATOMS: atom_id res chain seq x y z
N MET A 1 -4.17 -14.85 31.73
CA MET A 1 -4.45 -13.41 31.70
C MET A 1 -3.11 -12.70 31.79
N ASN A 2 -2.53 -12.27 30.67
CA ASN A 2 -1.32 -11.45 30.71
C ASN A 2 -1.73 -10.06 31.19
N SER A 3 -1.34 -9.74 32.43
CA SER A 3 -1.29 -8.39 32.94
C SER A 3 -0.29 -7.60 32.11
N ASN A 4 -0.69 -7.16 30.90
CA ASN A 4 0.02 -6.19 30.08
C ASN A 4 -0.07 -4.82 30.77
N ALA A 5 0.66 -4.72 31.88
CA ALA A 5 0.98 -3.50 32.58
C ALA A 5 2.05 -2.78 31.76
N PHE A 6 1.65 -2.21 30.62
CA PHE A 6 2.42 -1.11 30.06
C PHE A 6 2.33 0.08 31.02
N SER A 7 3.48 0.46 31.58
CA SER A 7 3.76 1.80 32.10
C SER A 7 5.25 2.16 31.87
N PRO A 8 5.62 3.38 31.44
CA PRO A 8 4.73 4.38 30.86
C PRO A 8 5.27 5.18 29.66
N PRO A 9 4.44 6.07 29.08
CA PRO A 9 4.71 7.32 28.35
C PRO A 9 6.05 8.07 28.51
N ASN A 10 6.93 7.64 29.41
CA ASN A 10 8.12 8.35 29.85
C ASN A 10 9.42 7.70 29.35
N HIS A 11 9.33 6.65 28.52
CA HIS A 11 10.52 6.14 27.86
C HIS A 11 11.01 7.21 26.86
N PRO A 12 12.29 7.64 26.89
CA PRO A 12 12.76 8.81 26.12
C PRO A 12 12.50 8.68 24.61
N ASN A 13 12.49 7.46 24.08
CA ASN A 13 12.21 7.19 22.66
C ASN A 13 10.73 7.29 22.26
N PHE A 14 9.80 7.54 23.17
CA PHE A 14 8.36 7.65 22.87
C PHE A 14 7.85 9.00 23.36
N VAL A 15 7.61 9.92 22.43
CA VAL A 15 7.02 11.22 22.74
C VAL A 15 5.52 11.12 22.57
N GLN A 16 4.78 11.26 23.67
CA GLN A 16 3.33 11.31 23.59
C GLN A 16 2.90 12.50 22.75
N LEU A 17 2.05 12.25 21.75
CA LEU A 17 1.53 13.33 20.93
C LEU A 17 0.59 14.20 21.78
N GLY A 18 0.84 15.51 21.82
CA GLY A 18 0.04 16.47 22.57
C GLY A 18 -1.28 16.78 21.87
N LEU A 19 -2.35 17.02 22.64
CA LEU A 19 -3.75 17.21 22.18
C LEU A 19 -3.95 18.24 21.05
N GLN A 20 -2.97 19.11 20.78
CA GLN A 20 -3.05 20.07 19.70
C GLN A 20 -2.46 19.50 18.40
N SER A 21 -3.36 19.18 17.47
CA SER A 21 -3.14 19.27 16.03
C SER A 21 -2.36 18.16 15.31
N HIS A 22 -2.05 17.02 15.93
CA HIS A 22 -1.43 15.91 15.19
C HIS A 22 -2.50 14.96 14.60
N PRO A 23 -2.53 14.70 13.28
CA PRO A 23 -3.50 13.77 12.65
C PRO A 23 -3.55 12.38 13.30
N ALA A 24 -2.39 11.88 13.74
CA ALA A 24 -2.30 10.60 14.44
C ALA A 24 -3.04 10.56 15.78
N LEU A 25 -3.29 11.68 16.46
CA LEU A 25 -4.10 11.65 17.69
C LEU A 25 -5.56 11.32 17.43
N MET A 26 -6.07 11.61 16.23
CA MET A 26 -7.42 11.23 15.88
C MET A 26 -7.55 9.70 15.72
N LEU A 27 -6.45 8.98 15.44
CA LEU A 27 -6.46 7.51 15.42
C LEU A 27 -6.80 6.91 16.78
N THR A 28 -6.41 7.57 17.88
CA THR A 28 -6.67 7.03 19.22
C THR A 28 -8.16 6.95 19.52
N ARG A 29 -9.00 7.73 18.83
CA ARG A 29 -10.46 7.66 18.94
C ARG A 29 -11.03 6.37 18.36
N HIS A 30 -10.30 5.66 17.49
CA HIS A 30 -10.68 4.32 17.05
C HIS A 30 -10.36 3.24 18.10
N TRP A 31 -9.62 3.56 19.17
CA TRP A 31 -9.26 2.57 20.18
C TRP A 31 -10.51 2.02 20.89
N GLY A 32 -10.85 0.76 20.63
CA GLY A 32 -12.05 0.11 21.15
C GLY A 32 -13.37 0.60 20.56
N ALA A 33 -13.34 1.55 19.61
CA ALA A 33 -14.53 1.99 18.92
C ALA A 33 -14.89 0.98 17.81
N PRO A 34 -16.17 0.58 17.66
CA PRO A 34 -16.56 -0.34 16.61
C PRO A 34 -16.31 0.25 15.23
N LEU A 35 -16.10 -0.62 14.24
CA LEU A 35 -16.04 -0.21 12.84
C LEU A 35 -17.42 0.31 12.39
N GLU A 36 -17.46 1.56 11.93
CA GLU A 36 -18.67 2.20 11.42
C GLU A 36 -18.67 2.24 9.90
N PHE A 37 -19.74 1.73 9.28
CA PHE A 37 -19.87 1.70 7.83
C PHE A 37 -20.86 2.75 7.35
N ALA A 38 -20.53 3.41 6.23
CA ALA A 38 -21.39 4.42 5.61
C ALA A 38 -22.50 3.80 4.76
N ASP A 39 -22.38 2.52 4.40
CA ASP A 39 -23.30 1.79 3.55
C ASP A 39 -23.71 0.45 4.17
N SER A 40 -24.88 -0.04 3.76
CA SER A 40 -25.42 -1.32 4.24
C SER A 40 -24.64 -2.54 3.75
N ALA A 41 -23.96 -2.41 2.60
CA ALA A 41 -23.09 -3.44 2.05
C ALA A 41 -21.74 -3.55 2.77
N LYS A 42 -21.44 -2.66 3.72
CA LYS A 42 -20.19 -2.61 4.48
C LYS A 42 -18.96 -2.49 3.58
N THR A 43 -19.09 -1.79 2.46
CA THR A 43 -18.00 -1.54 1.51
C THR A 43 -17.31 -0.21 1.76
N ILE A 44 -17.93 0.70 2.51
CA ILE A 44 -17.38 2.02 2.81
C ILE A 44 -17.25 2.18 4.32
N LEU A 45 -16.01 2.14 4.80
CA LEU A 45 -15.66 2.33 6.21
C LEU A 45 -15.53 3.83 6.50
N ASN A 46 -16.22 4.33 7.53
CA ASN A 46 -15.99 5.65 8.10
C ASN A 46 -14.72 5.63 8.93
N VAL A 47 -13.87 6.61 8.69
CA VAL A 47 -12.63 6.86 9.42
C VAL A 47 -12.54 8.35 9.74
N TYR A 48 -11.74 8.73 10.74
CA TYR A 48 -11.53 10.15 10.97
C TYR A 48 -10.90 10.81 9.73
N SER A 49 -11.39 11.99 9.34
CA SER A 49 -10.98 12.68 8.12
C SER A 49 -9.49 13.02 8.09
N SER A 50 -8.82 13.10 9.23
CA SER A 50 -7.37 13.32 9.33
C SER A 50 -6.52 12.10 8.98
N LEU A 51 -7.13 10.91 8.82
CA LEU A 51 -6.42 9.64 8.57
C LEU A 51 -6.24 9.36 7.09
N VAL A 52 -7.06 10.00 6.30
CA VAL A 52 -7.09 9.90 4.87
C VAL A 52 -6.84 11.29 4.30
N PRO A 53 -6.38 11.39 3.05
CA PRO A 53 -6.36 12.68 2.38
C PRO A 53 -7.73 13.36 2.46
N GLU A 54 -7.76 14.69 2.56
CA GLU A 54 -8.99 15.48 2.69
C GLU A 54 -10.05 15.10 1.65
N TRP A 55 -9.59 14.80 0.43
CA TRP A 55 -10.46 14.42 -0.68
C TRP A 55 -11.19 13.08 -0.50
N MET A 56 -10.80 12.24 0.45
CA MET A 56 -11.53 11.02 0.81
C MET A 56 -12.64 11.27 1.83
N GLY A 57 -12.72 12.47 2.43
CA GLY A 57 -13.81 12.87 3.30
C GLY A 57 -14.05 11.95 4.50
N GLY A 58 -12.98 11.37 5.06
CA GLY A 58 -13.09 10.42 6.18
C GLY A 58 -13.73 9.09 5.81
N LYS A 59 -13.57 8.63 4.56
CA LYS A 59 -14.09 7.34 4.12
C LYS A 59 -13.03 6.52 3.43
N ILE A 60 -13.08 5.20 3.63
CA ILE A 60 -12.24 4.22 2.95
C ILE A 60 -13.15 3.24 2.24
N CYS A 61 -12.94 3.03 0.94
CA CYS A 61 -13.52 1.89 0.24
C CYS A 61 -12.75 0.62 0.62
N MET A 62 -13.46 -0.37 1.13
CA MET A 62 -12.96 -1.71 1.36
C MET A 62 -13.08 -2.52 0.10
N PHE A 63 -11.97 -3.15 -0.31
CA PHE A 63 -11.99 -4.10 -1.42
C PHE A 63 -12.25 -5.51 -0.91
N ASP A 64 -12.88 -6.33 -1.73
CA ASP A 64 -13.11 -7.75 -1.46
C ASP A 64 -11.81 -8.48 -1.12
N SER A 65 -10.69 -8.02 -1.70
CA SER A 65 -9.36 -8.60 -1.45
C SER A 65 -8.82 -8.29 -0.06
N TYR A 66 -9.35 -7.30 0.65
CA TYR A 66 -8.82 -6.88 1.96
C TYR A 66 -9.02 -7.93 3.03
N GLU A 67 -10.14 -8.67 3.04
CA GLU A 67 -10.36 -9.70 4.07
C GLU A 67 -9.35 -10.84 3.90
N SER A 68 -9.20 -11.36 2.67
CA SER A 68 -8.21 -12.41 2.38
C SER A 68 -6.76 -11.97 2.65
N THR A 69 -6.44 -10.70 2.37
CA THR A 69 -5.13 -10.10 2.69
C THR A 69 -4.96 -9.96 4.21
N ASN A 70 -6.02 -9.57 4.93
CA ASN A 70 -6.02 -9.48 6.37
C ASN A 70 -5.79 -10.85 7.03
N GLU A 71 -6.52 -11.88 6.60
CA GLU A 71 -6.34 -13.25 7.06
C GLU A 71 -4.92 -13.78 6.79
N PHE A 72 -4.34 -13.46 5.63
CA PHE A 72 -2.95 -13.80 5.34
C PHE A 72 -1.99 -13.16 6.36
N VAL A 73 -2.13 -11.86 6.59
CA VAL A 73 -1.29 -11.10 7.53
C VAL A 73 -1.47 -11.58 8.97
N ASP A 74 -2.69 -11.87 9.40
CA ASP A 74 -3.00 -12.31 10.77
C ASP A 74 -2.54 -13.73 11.09
N ARG A 75 -2.34 -14.57 10.07
CA ARG A 75 -1.76 -15.90 10.24
C ARG A 75 -0.27 -15.87 10.55
N LEU A 76 0.42 -14.76 10.25
CA LEU A 76 1.83 -14.62 10.57
C LEU A 76 2.01 -14.52 12.08
N ARG A 77 2.71 -15.50 12.65
CA ARG A 77 3.07 -15.54 14.07
C ARG A 77 4.58 -15.35 14.22
N ASN A 78 5.00 -14.73 15.31
CA ASN A 78 6.38 -14.77 15.81
C ASN A 78 7.45 -14.22 14.86
N SER A 79 7.55 -12.90 14.76
CA SER A 79 8.69 -12.16 14.16
C SER A 79 8.96 -12.40 12.65
N SER A 80 8.12 -13.22 11.99
CA SER A 80 7.97 -13.24 10.53
C SER A 80 7.17 -12.01 10.08
N GLY A 81 7.58 -11.37 8.98
CA GLY A 81 6.82 -10.26 8.39
C GLY A 81 6.07 -10.67 7.11
N SER A 82 5.12 -9.84 6.67
CA SER A 82 4.47 -9.96 5.36
C SER A 82 4.91 -8.85 4.42
N LEU A 83 5.29 -9.22 3.20
CA LEU A 83 5.54 -8.29 2.10
C LEU A 83 4.31 -8.23 1.17
N THR A 84 3.56 -7.14 1.26
CA THR A 84 2.42 -6.86 0.38
C THR A 84 2.90 -6.09 -0.85
N VAL A 85 3.03 -6.78 -1.98
CA VAL A 85 3.57 -6.21 -3.22
C VAL A 85 2.49 -6.17 -4.30
N GLY A 86 2.47 -5.08 -5.06
CA GLY A 86 1.61 -4.98 -6.24
C GLY A 86 1.73 -3.63 -6.91
N SER A 87 1.13 -3.50 -8.09
CA SER A 87 1.18 -2.27 -8.91
C SER A 87 0.76 -1.03 -8.13
N PRO A 88 1.28 0.17 -8.45
CA PRO A 88 0.77 1.41 -7.87
C PRO A 88 -0.73 1.56 -8.08
N GLY A 89 -1.41 2.22 -7.16
CA GLY A 89 -2.83 2.53 -7.30
C GLY A 89 -3.82 1.40 -7.00
N ILE A 90 -3.39 0.16 -6.69
CA ILE A 90 -4.31 -0.95 -6.39
C ILE A 90 -4.87 -0.96 -4.95
N GLY A 91 -4.62 0.08 -4.13
CA GLY A 91 -5.13 0.17 -2.75
C GLY A 91 -4.24 -0.35 -1.63
N LYS A 92 -2.95 -0.66 -1.85
CA LYS A 92 -2.06 -1.19 -0.79
C LYS A 92 -1.95 -0.27 0.44
N SER A 93 -1.75 1.03 0.24
CA SER A 93 -1.69 2.02 1.33
C SER A 93 -3.04 2.09 2.08
N THR A 94 -4.14 2.02 1.33
CA THR A 94 -5.50 1.98 1.88
C THR A 94 -5.76 0.71 2.69
N PHE A 95 -5.23 -0.43 2.27
CA PHE A 95 -5.26 -1.67 3.05
C PHE A 95 -4.53 -1.52 4.39
N LEU A 96 -3.36 -0.87 4.43
CA LEU A 96 -2.66 -0.63 5.69
C LEU A 96 -3.48 0.26 6.65
N LEU A 97 -4.16 1.29 6.14
CA LEU A 97 -5.07 2.11 6.94
C LEU A 97 -6.27 1.30 7.45
N TYR A 98 -6.89 0.49 6.58
CA TYR A 98 -7.95 -0.44 6.98
C TYR A 98 -7.48 -1.38 8.10
N LYS A 99 -6.29 -1.97 7.95
CA LYS A 99 -5.69 -2.87 8.96
C LYS A 99 -5.45 -2.14 10.28
N LEU A 100 -4.93 -0.91 10.22
CA LEU A 100 -4.72 -0.07 11.39
C LEU A 100 -6.03 0.16 12.13
N VAL A 101 -7.07 0.64 11.46
CA VAL A 101 -8.37 0.94 12.08
C VAL A 101 -8.99 -0.31 12.71
N ARG A 102 -8.92 -1.47 12.03
CA ARG A 102 -9.39 -2.75 12.59
C ARG A 102 -8.64 -3.13 13.86
N ARG A 103 -7.30 -3.05 13.85
CA ARG A 103 -6.49 -3.34 15.04
C ARG A 103 -6.81 -2.40 16.21
N LEU A 104 -7.00 -1.10 15.94
CA LEU A 104 -7.36 -0.13 16.98
C LEU A 104 -8.75 -0.42 17.55
N SER A 105 -9.73 -0.73 16.70
CA SER A 105 -11.08 -1.19 17.11
C SER A 105 -10.99 -2.41 18.03
N ASP A 106 -10.06 -3.32 17.77
CA ASP A 106 -9.82 -4.52 18.58
C ASP A 106 -8.90 -4.27 19.80
N CYS A 107 -8.61 -3.01 20.14
CA CYS A 107 -7.69 -2.61 21.22
C CYS A 107 -6.29 -3.25 21.10
N GLN A 108 -5.80 -3.44 19.88
CA GLN A 108 -4.49 -4.05 19.60
C GLN A 108 -3.42 -2.99 19.37
N GLU A 109 -2.33 -3.11 20.11
CA GLU A 109 -1.17 -2.25 19.96
C GLU A 109 -0.58 -2.38 18.55
N THR A 110 -0.32 -1.23 17.94
CA THR A 110 0.05 -1.16 16.52
C THR A 110 1.04 -0.03 16.29
N LEU A 111 2.12 -0.35 15.57
CA LEU A 111 3.05 0.62 15.02
C LEU A 111 2.59 0.97 13.59
N TYR A 112 2.63 2.24 13.22
CA TYR A 112 2.34 2.70 11.87
C TYR A 112 3.46 3.61 11.38
N TYR A 113 4.11 3.22 10.29
CA TYR A 113 5.10 4.04 9.61
C TYR A 113 4.47 4.64 8.36
N ALA A 114 4.30 5.95 8.38
CA ALA A 114 3.76 6.72 7.26
C ALA A 114 4.46 8.06 7.18
N GLY A 115 4.79 8.51 5.96
CA GLY A 115 5.65 9.66 5.81
C GLY A 115 7.06 9.28 6.23
N GLN A 116 7.62 10.07 7.14
CA GLN A 116 8.93 9.83 7.73
C GLN A 116 8.82 9.46 9.21
N ASP A 117 7.61 9.31 9.72
CA ASP A 117 7.33 9.18 11.13
C ASP A 117 6.83 7.77 11.46
N LEU A 118 7.29 7.27 12.61
CA LEU A 118 6.82 6.03 13.20
C LEU A 118 5.94 6.37 14.40
N PHE A 119 4.70 5.90 14.38
CA PHE A 119 3.76 6.09 15.47
C PHE A 119 3.45 4.79 16.16
N LEU A 120 3.39 4.80 17.50
CA LEU A 120 2.84 3.71 18.31
C LEU A 120 1.45 4.10 18.80
N PHE A 121 0.48 3.21 18.60
CA PHE A 121 -0.86 3.32 19.16
C PHE A 121 -1.06 2.24 20.21
N ASN A 122 -1.51 2.65 21.39
CA ASN A 122 -1.87 1.75 22.48
C ASN A 122 -3.04 2.35 23.30
N LYS A 123 -3.38 1.69 24.42
CA LYS A 123 -4.46 2.12 25.32
C LYS A 123 -4.23 3.50 25.96
N GLN A 124 -3.00 4.00 26.01
CA GLN A 124 -2.66 5.32 26.55
C GLN A 124 -2.70 6.43 25.48
N GLY A 125 -2.84 6.09 24.20
CA GLY A 125 -2.96 7.03 23.11
C GLY A 125 -1.95 6.78 21.99
N ALA A 126 -1.46 7.86 21.38
CA ALA A 126 -0.53 7.83 20.26
C ALA A 126 0.80 8.46 20.65
N PHE A 127 1.89 7.82 20.23
CA PHE A 127 3.25 8.22 20.54
C PHE A 127 4.05 8.31 19.26
N HIS A 128 4.83 9.37 19.11
CA HIS A 128 5.90 9.42 18.12
C HIS A 128 7.08 8.60 18.63
N VAL A 129 7.56 7.68 17.80
CA VAL A 129 8.75 6.88 18.10
C VAL A 129 9.96 7.61 17.56
N GLN A 130 10.77 8.14 18.46
CA GLN A 130 12.02 8.79 18.09
C GLN A 130 13.05 7.76 17.61
N ASN A 131 14.04 8.23 16.85
CA ASN A 131 15.22 7.44 16.50
C ASN A 131 15.98 7.08 17.79
N GLY A 132 15.65 5.92 18.36
CA GLY A 132 16.40 5.35 19.47
C GLY A 132 17.33 4.22 18.99
N PRO A 133 17.92 3.48 19.93
CA PRO A 133 18.83 2.39 19.60
C PRO A 133 18.13 1.29 18.79
N ASP A 134 18.92 0.55 18.01
CA ASP A 134 18.44 -0.52 17.11
C ASP A 134 17.73 -1.69 17.84
N ASP A 135 17.75 -1.69 19.18
CA ASP A 135 17.26 -2.74 20.05
C ASP A 135 15.93 -2.43 20.76
N ILE A 136 15.31 -1.27 20.55
CA ILE A 136 14.05 -0.86 21.23
C ILE A 136 12.95 -1.95 21.16
N PHE A 137 12.88 -2.64 20.03
CA PHE A 137 11.86 -3.64 19.74
C PHE A 137 12.29 -5.09 20.01
N THR A 138 13.42 -5.32 20.68
CA THR A 138 13.97 -6.68 20.88
C THR A 138 13.38 -7.43 22.06
N ASP A 139 12.75 -6.71 22.99
CA ASP A 139 12.08 -7.26 24.17
C ASP A 139 10.82 -8.06 23.79
N ASP A 140 10.60 -9.18 24.47
CA ASP A 140 9.47 -10.10 24.26
C ASP A 140 8.09 -9.44 24.43
N ARG A 141 8.01 -8.29 25.12
CA ARG A 141 6.79 -7.48 25.24
C ARG A 141 6.23 -7.03 23.88
N TRP A 142 7.08 -6.92 22.86
CA TRP A 142 6.67 -6.50 21.52
C TRP A 142 6.11 -7.65 20.68
N ARG A 143 6.11 -8.89 21.21
CA ARG A 143 5.46 -10.02 20.56
C ARG A 143 3.96 -9.76 20.45
N GLY A 144 3.45 -9.83 19.22
CA GLY A 144 2.05 -9.56 18.91
C GLY A 144 1.74 -8.09 18.55
N VAL A 145 2.71 -7.18 18.74
CA VAL A 145 2.63 -5.83 18.19
C VAL A 145 2.93 -5.90 16.69
N MET A 146 2.06 -5.28 15.90
CA MET A 146 2.18 -5.26 14.45
C MET A 146 2.70 -3.90 13.98
N ALA A 147 3.70 -3.89 13.09
CA ALA A 147 4.22 -2.69 12.46
C ALA A 147 3.74 -2.62 11.01
N LEU A 148 2.83 -1.69 10.73
CA LEU A 148 2.26 -1.42 9.43
C LEU A 148 3.13 -0.36 8.73
N VAL A 149 3.77 -0.71 7.62
CA VAL A 149 4.79 0.12 6.98
C VAL A 149 4.42 0.39 5.53
N ASP A 150 4.13 1.65 5.21
CA ASP A 150 3.96 2.08 3.82
C ASP A 150 5.29 2.58 3.25
N ALA A 151 5.90 1.76 2.39
CA ALA A 151 7.15 2.11 1.74
C ALA A 151 7.02 3.31 0.81
N GLU A 152 5.84 3.61 0.26
CA GLU A 152 5.69 4.73 -0.67
C GLU A 152 5.56 6.08 0.03
N ALA A 153 5.35 6.09 1.34
CA ALA A 153 5.03 7.31 2.07
C ALA A 153 6.28 8.12 2.50
N GLY A 154 7.49 7.54 2.53
CA GLY A 154 8.69 8.33 2.84
C GLY A 154 10.03 7.66 2.55
N VAL A 155 10.96 7.73 3.52
CA VAL A 155 12.35 7.32 3.30
C VAL A 155 12.41 5.80 3.16
N ASN A 156 12.97 5.34 2.05
CA ASN A 156 13.28 3.93 1.86
C ASN A 156 14.80 3.72 1.97
N PRO A 157 15.24 2.73 2.76
CA PRO A 157 14.40 1.81 3.54
C PRO A 157 13.76 2.43 4.79
N PRO A 158 12.71 1.80 5.35
CA PRO A 158 12.14 2.23 6.63
C PRO A 158 13.20 2.17 7.76
N PRO A 159 12.91 2.79 8.92
CA PRO A 159 13.83 2.80 10.06
C PRO A 159 14.33 1.41 10.43
N LYS A 160 15.65 1.27 10.61
CA LYS A 160 16.29 -0.01 10.85
C LYS A 160 15.76 -0.73 12.10
N ILE A 161 15.32 0.04 13.10
CA ILE A 161 14.70 -0.46 14.32
C ILE A 161 13.56 -1.47 14.05
N LEU A 162 12.81 -1.34 12.95
CA LEU A 162 11.67 -2.22 12.65
C LEU A 162 12.06 -3.59 12.10
N TRP A 163 13.24 -3.73 11.51
CA TRP A 163 13.58 -4.88 10.67
C TRP A 163 14.92 -5.55 11.01
N THR A 164 15.55 -5.19 12.13
CA THR A 164 16.68 -5.95 12.71
C THR A 164 16.27 -7.40 12.95
N VAL A 165 17.16 -8.39 12.94
CA VAL A 165 16.81 -9.81 13.18
C VAL A 165 16.18 -10.05 14.56
N SER A 166 16.56 -9.23 15.54
CA SER A 166 16.18 -9.40 16.95
C SER A 166 14.86 -8.72 17.34
N ALA A 167 14.30 -7.84 16.49
CA ALA A 167 12.99 -7.24 16.77
C ALA A 167 11.87 -8.30 16.96
N GLN A 168 10.94 -8.06 17.89
CA GLN A 168 9.84 -8.97 18.21
C GLN A 168 8.52 -8.55 17.55
N VAL A 169 8.50 -7.39 16.89
CA VAL A 169 7.33 -6.89 16.16
C VAL A 169 7.06 -7.69 14.88
N THR A 170 5.78 -7.84 14.53
CA THR A 170 5.34 -8.45 13.27
C THR A 170 5.16 -7.37 12.22
N MET A 171 5.98 -7.38 11.17
CA MET A 171 5.96 -6.28 10.19
C MET A 171 5.08 -6.60 8.99
N VAL A 172 4.24 -5.65 8.59
CA VAL A 172 3.42 -5.67 7.38
C VAL A 172 3.90 -4.55 6.48
N PHE A 173 4.66 -4.91 5.46
CA PHE A 173 5.31 -3.95 4.59
C PHE A 173 4.60 -3.90 3.24
N ALA A 174 4.01 -2.75 2.91
CA ALA A 174 3.38 -2.53 1.61
C ALA A 174 4.33 -1.75 0.69
N THR A 175 4.54 -2.25 -0.53
CA THR A 175 5.45 -1.58 -1.48
C THR A 175 5.13 -1.93 -2.93
N SER A 176 5.64 -1.14 -3.85
CA SER A 176 5.64 -1.49 -5.27
C SER A 176 6.60 -2.67 -5.55
N PRO A 177 6.51 -3.34 -6.70
CA PRO A 177 7.37 -4.49 -7.02
C PRO A 177 8.87 -4.17 -7.19
N GLN A 178 9.30 -2.93 -6.96
CA GLN A 178 10.71 -2.55 -7.05
C GLN A 178 11.53 -3.19 -5.92
N ARG A 179 12.26 -4.25 -6.27
CA ARG A 179 13.09 -5.01 -5.33
C ARG A 179 14.07 -4.17 -4.54
N ASP A 180 14.62 -3.10 -5.11
CA ASP A 180 15.56 -2.23 -4.40
C ASP A 180 14.96 -1.57 -3.16
N ARG A 181 13.63 -1.42 -3.09
CA ARG A 181 12.93 -0.85 -1.93
C ARG A 181 12.90 -1.78 -0.72
N TYR A 182 13.01 -3.10 -0.93
CA TYR A 182 12.83 -4.10 0.14
C TYR A 182 13.90 -5.19 0.16
N LYS A 183 14.93 -5.12 -0.70
CA LYS A 183 15.98 -6.15 -0.77
C LYS A 183 16.77 -6.29 0.52
N GLU A 184 17.03 -5.19 1.23
CA GLU A 184 17.78 -5.22 2.49
C GLU A 184 16.93 -5.85 3.60
N TRP A 185 15.61 -5.64 3.55
CA TRP A 185 14.69 -6.31 4.47
C TRP A 185 14.72 -7.82 4.34
N LEU A 186 14.63 -8.31 3.10
CA LEU A 186 14.62 -9.74 2.79
C LEU A 186 15.88 -10.46 3.26
N LYS A 187 16.99 -9.74 3.49
CA LYS A 187 18.22 -10.32 4.05
C LYS A 187 18.14 -10.54 5.55
N GLN A 188 17.33 -9.76 6.26
CA GLN A 188 17.31 -9.71 7.73
C GLN A 188 16.14 -10.52 8.32
N ARG A 189 15.12 -10.85 7.52
CA ARG A 189 13.88 -11.45 8.02
C ARG A 189 13.35 -12.55 7.10
N PHE A 190 12.70 -13.54 7.71
CA PHE A 190 11.76 -14.39 7.01
C PHE A 190 10.51 -13.58 6.70
N VAL A 191 10.18 -13.50 5.43
CA VAL A 191 9.11 -12.64 4.93
C VAL A 191 8.25 -13.42 3.96
N ASP A 192 6.97 -13.56 4.29
CA ASP A 192 6.00 -14.15 3.40
C ASP A 192 5.44 -13.07 2.46
N LYS A 193 5.47 -13.34 1.16
CA LYS A 193 5.01 -12.38 0.15
C LYS A 193 3.55 -12.65 -0.21
N ILE A 194 2.74 -11.60 -0.21
CA ILE A 194 1.38 -11.59 -0.78
C ILE A 194 1.27 -10.55 -1.88
N ILE A 195 0.54 -10.91 -2.94
CA ILE A 195 0.11 -9.97 -3.96
C ILE A 195 -1.42 -9.89 -3.88
N PRO A 196 -1.99 -8.79 -3.35
CA PRO A 196 -3.43 -8.65 -3.26
C PRO A 196 -4.08 -8.66 -4.65
N LYS A 197 -5.28 -9.25 -4.74
CA LYS A 197 -6.13 -9.08 -5.93
C LYS A 197 -6.40 -7.58 -6.09
N ALA A 198 -6.15 -7.07 -7.29
CA ALA A 198 -6.46 -5.69 -7.65
C ALA A 198 -7.98 -5.45 -7.61
N PRO A 199 -8.42 -4.20 -7.35
CA PRO A 199 -9.84 -3.89 -7.34
C PRO A 199 -10.46 -4.13 -8.72
N ASP A 200 -11.74 -4.45 -8.75
CA ASP A 200 -12.52 -4.42 -9.98
C ASP A 200 -13.01 -3.00 -10.32
N ILE A 201 -13.72 -2.89 -11.45
CA ILE A 201 -14.18 -1.60 -11.95
C ILE A 201 -15.27 -0.98 -11.06
N ASP A 202 -16.09 -1.80 -10.39
CA ASP A 202 -17.17 -1.32 -9.53
C ASP A 202 -16.58 -0.78 -8.22
N GLU A 203 -15.61 -1.49 -7.63
CA GLU A 203 -14.80 -1.01 -6.50
C GLU A 203 -14.06 0.28 -6.86
N ALA A 204 -13.50 0.38 -8.07
CA ALA A 204 -12.87 1.60 -8.54
C ALA A 204 -13.85 2.78 -8.64
N PHE A 205 -15.05 2.55 -9.19
CA PHE A 205 -16.09 3.57 -9.21
C PHE A 205 -16.55 3.97 -7.81
N ALA A 206 -16.60 3.04 -6.86
CA ALA A 206 -16.90 3.35 -5.47
C ALA A 206 -15.84 4.31 -4.88
N VAL A 207 -14.54 4.00 -5.05
CA VAL A 207 -13.44 4.89 -4.64
C VAL A 207 -13.54 6.26 -5.30
N TRP A 208 -13.77 6.32 -6.60
CA TRP A 208 -13.89 7.56 -7.35
C TRP A 208 -15.10 8.40 -6.94
N LYS A 209 -16.20 7.78 -6.48
CA LYS A 209 -17.35 8.51 -5.91
C LYS A 209 -17.05 9.08 -4.53
N LEU A 210 -16.11 8.48 -3.78
CA LEU A 210 -15.63 9.05 -2.52
C LEU A 210 -14.72 10.25 -2.74
N PHE A 211 -14.10 10.37 -3.92
CA PHE A 211 -13.27 11.52 -4.26
C PHE A 211 -14.12 12.79 -4.32
N TYR A 212 -13.92 13.66 -3.33
CA TYR A 212 -14.49 14.98 -3.27
C TYR A 212 -13.36 16.01 -3.27
N ALA A 213 -13.26 16.79 -4.34
CA ALA A 213 -12.38 17.95 -4.38
C ALA A 213 -13.22 19.16 -4.81
N PRO A 214 -13.24 20.27 -4.05
CA PRO A 214 -13.98 21.48 -4.42
C PRO A 214 -13.59 22.03 -5.80
N ASP A 215 -12.37 21.74 -6.24
CA ASP A 215 -11.75 22.09 -7.52
C ASP A 215 -11.86 20.98 -8.59
N ALA A 216 -12.63 19.91 -8.35
CA ALA A 216 -12.75 18.81 -9.31
C ALA A 216 -13.32 19.31 -10.65
N TYR A 217 -12.62 18.98 -11.75
CA TYR A 217 -13.01 19.36 -13.11
C TYR A 217 -14.32 18.69 -13.57
N GLY A 218 -14.71 17.59 -12.92
CA GLY A 218 -15.94 16.89 -13.23
C GLY A 218 -16.37 15.91 -12.16
N THR A 219 -17.57 15.36 -12.33
CA THR A 219 -18.08 14.27 -11.51
C THR A 219 -17.71 12.92 -12.13
N VAL A 220 -17.75 11.85 -11.33
CA VAL A 220 -17.66 10.47 -11.83
C VAL A 220 -18.66 10.24 -12.97
N LYS A 221 -19.89 10.77 -12.85
CA LYS A 221 -20.93 10.62 -13.87
C LYS A 221 -20.55 11.28 -15.21
N SER A 222 -19.98 12.49 -15.18
CA SER A 222 -19.57 13.20 -16.40
C SER A 222 -18.32 12.59 -17.05
N LEU A 223 -17.44 11.96 -16.27
CA LEU A 223 -16.17 11.40 -16.75
C LEU A 223 -16.18 9.86 -16.87
N GLN A 224 -17.32 9.21 -16.67
CA GLN A 224 -17.44 7.75 -16.59
C GLN A 224 -16.83 7.04 -17.80
N LYS A 225 -17.09 7.53 -19.02
CA LYS A 225 -16.54 6.96 -20.25
C LYS A 225 -15.00 7.03 -20.27
N THR A 226 -14.44 8.18 -19.92
CA THR A 226 -12.98 8.40 -19.88
C THR A 226 -12.33 7.55 -18.79
N LEU A 227 -12.96 7.42 -17.63
CA LEU A 227 -12.48 6.55 -16.54
C LEU A 227 -12.47 5.08 -16.95
N LEU A 228 -13.53 4.61 -17.64
CA LEU A 228 -13.60 3.25 -18.15
C LEU A 228 -12.56 2.99 -19.24
N GLU A 229 -12.35 3.94 -20.16
CA GLU A 229 -11.29 3.86 -21.18
C GLU A 229 -9.92 3.75 -20.52
N ALA A 230 -9.63 4.61 -19.54
CA ALA A 230 -8.37 4.58 -18.79
C ALA A 230 -8.15 3.23 -18.10
N TRP A 231 -9.19 2.70 -17.46
CA TRP A 231 -9.14 1.40 -16.78
C TRP A 231 -8.88 0.25 -17.74
N GLN A 232 -9.52 0.24 -18.91
CA GLN A 232 -9.34 -0.81 -19.93
C GLN A 232 -7.93 -0.76 -20.54
N ASP A 233 -7.40 0.43 -20.80
CA ASP A 233 -6.10 0.61 -21.43
C ASP A 233 -4.93 0.34 -20.46
N TYR A 234 -5.03 0.87 -19.23
CA TYR A 234 -3.92 0.93 -18.28
C TYR A 234 -4.08 -0.01 -17.08
N GLY A 235 -5.25 -0.62 -16.91
CA GLY A 235 -5.54 -1.54 -15.81
C GLY A 235 -5.97 -0.82 -14.53
N PRO A 236 -5.89 -1.50 -13.37
CA PRO A 236 -6.47 -1.05 -12.11
C PRO A 236 -5.63 0.02 -11.39
N ASP A 237 -5.45 1.18 -12.03
CA ASP A 237 -4.77 2.35 -11.44
C ASP A 237 -5.78 3.38 -10.94
N LEU A 238 -6.14 3.28 -9.66
CA LEU A 238 -7.04 4.26 -9.03
C LEU A 238 -6.48 5.68 -9.03
N ARG A 239 -5.14 5.83 -9.02
CA ARG A 239 -4.48 7.16 -9.00
C ARG A 239 -4.71 7.87 -10.32
N LEU A 240 -4.63 7.16 -11.46
CA LEU A 240 -4.94 7.74 -12.76
C LEU A 240 -6.39 8.24 -12.82
N GLY A 241 -7.34 7.45 -12.31
CA GLY A 241 -8.74 7.88 -12.24
C GLY A 241 -8.96 9.12 -11.38
N ILE A 242 -8.28 9.20 -10.22
CA ILE A 242 -8.28 10.41 -9.38
C ILE A 242 -7.69 11.61 -10.13
N SER A 243 -6.58 11.43 -10.86
CA SER A 243 -6.01 12.50 -11.68
C SER A 243 -6.96 12.96 -12.78
N ILE A 244 -7.71 12.05 -13.41
CA ILE A 244 -8.74 12.39 -14.41
C ILE A 244 -9.90 13.18 -13.77
N LEU A 245 -10.33 12.82 -12.56
CA LEU A 245 -11.36 13.58 -11.84
C LEU A 245 -10.89 14.99 -11.49
N LYS A 246 -9.63 15.11 -11.04
CA LYS A 246 -9.04 16.38 -10.64
C LYS A 246 -8.76 17.31 -11.82
N PHE A 247 -8.19 16.79 -12.91
CA PHE A 247 -7.66 17.60 -14.02
C PHE A 247 -8.45 17.44 -15.34
N GLY A 248 -9.51 16.63 -15.34
CA GLY A 248 -10.36 16.40 -16.50
C GLY A 248 -9.83 15.33 -17.47
N SER A 249 -10.53 15.17 -18.59
CA SER A 249 -10.21 14.13 -19.59
C SER A 249 -8.89 14.35 -20.31
N GLY A 250 -8.36 15.58 -20.32
CA GLY A 250 -7.03 15.89 -20.86
C GLY A 250 -5.91 15.09 -20.19
N GLN A 251 -6.08 14.73 -18.91
CA GLN A 251 -5.13 13.93 -18.15
C GLN A 251 -4.90 12.54 -18.75
N LEU A 252 -5.94 11.92 -19.32
CA LEU A 252 -5.81 10.62 -19.97
C LEU A 252 -4.92 10.71 -21.22
N LYS A 253 -5.06 11.80 -21.98
CA LYS A 253 -4.21 12.06 -23.15
C LYS A 253 -2.76 12.27 -22.73
N GLU A 254 -2.51 13.11 -21.73
CA GLU A 254 -1.16 13.34 -21.20
C GLU A 254 -0.52 12.03 -20.70
N HIS A 255 -1.29 11.21 -19.98
CA HIS A 255 -0.81 9.89 -19.54
C HIS A 255 -0.48 8.98 -20.72
N ARG A 256 -1.33 8.94 -21.75
CA ARG A 256 -1.10 8.18 -22.99
C ARG A 256 0.17 8.63 -23.69
N ASP A 257 0.37 9.94 -23.85
CA ASP A 257 1.55 10.52 -24.49
C ASP A 257 2.83 10.19 -23.69
N LYS A 258 2.77 10.28 -22.36
CA LYS A 258 3.87 9.90 -21.46
C LYS A 258 4.21 8.41 -21.58
N VAL A 259 3.20 7.53 -21.58
CA VAL A 259 3.43 6.08 -21.76
C VAL A 259 4.03 5.79 -23.13
N ALA A 260 3.51 6.40 -24.19
CA ALA A 260 4.05 6.24 -25.54
C ALA A 260 5.50 6.73 -25.64
N GLY A 261 5.81 7.90 -25.07
CA GLY A 261 7.17 8.44 -24.99
C GLY A 261 8.12 7.45 -24.32
N ASN A 262 7.78 7.00 -23.11
CA ASN A 262 8.62 6.05 -22.39
C ASN A 262 8.77 4.71 -23.15
N VAL A 263 7.74 4.21 -23.83
CA VAL A 263 7.85 2.98 -24.64
C VAL A 263 8.77 3.17 -25.84
N ASN A 264 8.73 4.34 -26.49
CA ASN A 264 9.62 4.64 -27.60
C ASN A 264 11.10 4.73 -27.19
N GLU A 265 11.38 5.03 -25.93
CA GLU A 265 12.73 5.01 -25.36
C GLU A 265 13.26 3.59 -25.07
N LEU A 266 12.41 2.55 -25.14
CA LEU A 266 12.83 1.18 -24.85
C LEU A 266 13.71 0.60 -25.98
N THR A 267 14.94 0.24 -25.61
CA THR A 267 15.83 -0.53 -26.47
C THR A 267 15.50 -2.02 -26.42
N SER A 268 15.95 -2.80 -27.41
CA SER A 268 15.75 -4.27 -27.43
C SER A 268 16.35 -4.92 -26.17
N ASP A 269 17.52 -4.45 -25.74
CA ASP A 269 18.19 -4.91 -24.53
C ASP A 269 17.37 -4.60 -23.27
N MET A 270 16.77 -3.41 -23.17
CA MET A 270 15.90 -3.04 -22.05
C MET A 270 14.64 -3.91 -21.99
N VAL A 271 14.00 -4.19 -23.14
CA VAL A 271 12.85 -5.08 -23.21
C VAL A 271 13.25 -6.50 -22.80
N THR A 272 14.39 -6.99 -23.28
CA THR A 272 14.92 -8.31 -22.92
C THR A 272 15.22 -8.40 -21.43
N GLN A 273 15.85 -7.39 -20.83
CA GLN A 273 16.09 -7.33 -19.37
C GLN A 273 14.78 -7.26 -18.58
N LEU A 274 13.79 -6.52 -19.07
CA LEU A 274 12.49 -6.40 -18.44
C LEU A 274 11.76 -7.75 -18.41
N ILE A 275 11.73 -8.46 -19.53
CA ILE A 275 11.06 -9.77 -19.66
C ILE A 275 11.83 -10.86 -18.89
N SER A 276 13.16 -10.90 -19.01
CA SER A 276 13.97 -11.99 -18.44
C SER A 276 14.28 -11.83 -16.96
N LYS A 277 14.49 -10.59 -16.49
CA LYS A 277 14.94 -10.31 -15.12
C LYS A 277 13.91 -9.56 -14.29
N GLY A 278 12.81 -9.11 -14.89
CA GLY A 278 11.87 -8.20 -14.22
C GLY A 278 12.57 -6.92 -13.77
N LYS A 279 13.61 -6.47 -14.48
CA LYS A 279 14.43 -5.31 -14.14
C LYS A 279 14.55 -4.36 -15.33
N SER A 280 14.29 -3.09 -15.08
CA SER A 280 14.59 -1.98 -15.99
C SER A 280 14.67 -0.71 -15.15
N SER A 281 15.57 0.20 -15.52
CA SER A 281 15.63 1.56 -14.96
C SER A 281 14.47 2.44 -15.44
N CYS A 282 13.65 1.95 -16.37
CA CYS A 282 12.58 2.72 -16.97
C CYS A 282 11.38 2.88 -16.00
N THR A 283 10.89 4.11 -15.87
CA THR A 283 9.80 4.52 -14.97
C THR A 283 8.51 3.74 -15.19
N ILE A 284 8.28 3.18 -16.39
CA ILE A 284 7.07 2.41 -16.72
C ILE A 284 7.02 1.05 -16.01
N MET A 285 8.13 0.52 -15.48
CA MET A 285 8.18 -0.83 -14.87
C MET A 285 7.02 -1.16 -13.93
N HIS A 286 6.59 -0.18 -13.15
CA HIS A 286 5.50 -0.30 -12.19
C HIS A 286 4.12 -0.54 -12.79
N SER A 287 3.93 -0.16 -14.04
CA SER A 287 2.71 -0.34 -14.83
C SER A 287 2.82 -1.51 -15.80
N ILE A 288 4.03 -2.03 -16.01
CA ILE A 288 4.29 -3.07 -17.01
C ILE A 288 4.34 -4.43 -16.36
N VAL A 289 5.25 -4.74 -15.43
CA VAL A 289 5.57 -6.15 -15.14
C VAL A 289 5.29 -6.56 -13.69
N GLU A 290 4.34 -7.48 -13.51
CA GLU A 290 4.16 -8.21 -12.27
C GLU A 290 4.89 -9.54 -12.34
N THR A 291 5.78 -9.84 -11.39
CA THR A 291 6.44 -11.15 -11.33
C THR A 291 5.75 -12.04 -10.31
N MET A 292 5.06 -13.07 -10.81
CA MET A 292 4.30 -14.04 -10.03
C MET A 292 5.03 -15.40 -10.00
N PRO A 293 5.03 -16.11 -8.86
CA PRO A 293 5.45 -17.51 -8.80
C PRO A 293 4.30 -18.45 -9.24
N LYS A 294 4.57 -19.40 -10.17
CA LYS A 294 3.69 -20.56 -10.50
C LYS A 294 4.35 -21.71 -9.84
N VAL A 295 3.54 -22.44 -9.12
CA VAL A 295 3.78 -23.86 -8.91
C VAL A 295 3.26 -24.57 -10.16
N PHE A 296 4.17 -25.18 -10.91
CA PHE A 296 3.81 -26.06 -12.02
C PHE A 296 3.45 -27.45 -11.48
N SER A 297 2.71 -28.22 -12.28
CA SER A 297 2.43 -29.64 -12.02
C SER A 297 3.73 -30.37 -11.67
N GLY A 298 3.85 -30.88 -10.44
CA GLY A 298 5.09 -31.46 -9.91
C GLY A 298 5.86 -30.61 -8.91
N GLY A 299 5.28 -29.50 -8.41
CA GLY A 299 5.83 -28.74 -7.28
C GLY A 299 6.97 -27.78 -7.62
N LYS A 300 7.42 -27.74 -8.88
CA LYS A 300 8.45 -26.79 -9.33
C LYS A 300 7.87 -25.38 -9.35
N GLN A 301 8.51 -24.46 -8.63
CA GLN A 301 8.16 -23.05 -8.64
C GLN A 301 8.98 -22.32 -9.73
N ALA A 302 8.32 -21.63 -10.66
CA ALA A 302 9.00 -20.70 -11.57
C ALA A 302 8.38 -19.31 -11.49
N MET A 303 9.20 -18.29 -11.72
CA MET A 303 8.77 -16.89 -11.76
C MET A 303 8.40 -16.52 -13.18
N TYR A 304 7.23 -15.93 -13.41
CA TYR A 304 6.86 -15.31 -14.69
C TYR A 304 6.48 -13.87 -14.47
N SER A 305 6.94 -13.07 -15.41
CA SER A 305 6.67 -11.65 -15.53
C SER A 305 5.44 -11.47 -16.43
N CYS A 306 4.31 -11.06 -15.85
CA CYS A 306 3.07 -10.74 -16.56
C CYS A 306 3.03 -9.24 -16.87
N VAL A 307 2.65 -8.89 -18.10
CA VAL A 307 2.41 -7.48 -18.46
C VAL A 307 1.01 -7.05 -18.02
N CYS A 308 0.89 -6.13 -17.06
CA CYS A 308 -0.41 -5.76 -16.46
C CYS A 308 -1.21 -4.76 -17.31
N SER A 309 -0.58 -3.95 -18.16
CA SER A 309 -1.26 -3.00 -19.05
C SER A 309 -1.36 -3.52 -20.49
N GLN A 310 -2.60 -3.64 -20.98
CA GLN A 310 -2.85 -4.00 -22.38
C GLN A 310 -2.29 -2.96 -23.35
N ALA A 311 -2.44 -1.67 -23.04
CA ALA A 311 -1.91 -0.59 -23.87
C ALA A 311 -0.38 -0.70 -23.99
N VAL A 312 0.32 -0.95 -22.87
CA VAL A 312 1.77 -1.12 -22.93
C VAL A 312 2.16 -2.38 -23.70
N MET A 313 1.45 -3.50 -23.52
CA MET A 313 1.72 -4.71 -24.30
C MET A 313 1.54 -4.47 -25.80
N ARG A 314 0.49 -3.76 -26.22
CA ARG A 314 0.27 -3.39 -27.62
C ARG A 314 1.40 -2.52 -28.16
N LEU A 315 1.85 -1.52 -27.39
CA LEU A 315 2.96 -0.65 -27.78
C LEU A 315 4.29 -1.42 -27.87
N LEU A 316 4.55 -2.37 -26.95
CA LEU A 316 5.71 -3.25 -26.99
C LEU A 316 5.70 -4.16 -28.23
N ILE A 317 4.55 -4.78 -28.54
CA ILE A 317 4.37 -5.60 -29.75
C ILE A 317 4.62 -4.75 -31.01
N ALA A 318 4.04 -3.56 -31.07
CA ALA A 318 4.22 -2.65 -32.21
C ALA A 318 5.67 -2.19 -32.38
N GLN A 319 6.39 -1.94 -31.28
CA GLN A 319 7.82 -1.61 -31.32
C GLN A 319 8.69 -2.80 -31.74
N TYR A 320 8.38 -4.01 -31.25
CA TYR A 320 9.11 -5.21 -31.64
C TYR A 320 8.93 -5.52 -33.13
N ALA A 321 7.70 -5.41 -33.64
CA ALA A 321 7.38 -5.64 -35.05
C ALA A 321 8.03 -4.62 -36.02
N LYS A 322 8.43 -3.43 -35.54
CA LYS A 322 9.16 -2.44 -36.36
C LYS A 322 10.65 -2.75 -36.51
N LYS A 323 11.22 -3.59 -35.64
CA LYS A 323 12.67 -3.88 -35.59
C LYS A 323 13.05 -5.23 -36.21
N THR A 324 12.06 -6.07 -36.49
CA THR A 324 12.17 -7.33 -37.26
C THR A 324 11.81 -7.10 -38.71
#